data_AF-A0A921ZRR5-F1
#
_entry.id   AF-A0A921ZRR5-F1
#
_cell.length_a   1.000
_cell.length_b   1.000
_cell.length_c   1.000
_cell.angle_alpha   90.00
_cell.angle_beta   90.00
_cell.angle_gamma   90.00
#
_symmetry.space_group_name_H-M   'P 1'
#
loop_
_entity.id
_entity.type
_entity.pdbx_description
1 polymer ?
#
loop_
_entity_poly.entity_id
_entity_poly.type
_entity_poly.pdbx_seq_one_letter_code
_entity_poly.pdbx_strand_id
1 'polypeptide(L)'
;MSEVVPNRLLEIMMTYYIDADKRTIEMNRMRFMFEESPYYEQGYVMGEIIERYKKMVEHVKRPMESKADSVFATLKRTELIQKLYFEIFHLVNMAHEIPKKYSYMEEFREMLTQVDLDELLRHEQWIKDNERQRKLNMKFEKKRMQQMRELFLKAKIKSYSPVQQKKYNKWWPIDYGWEIDYYW
;
A
#
# COMPACT_ATOMS: atom_id res chain seq x y z
N MET A 1 -36.95 -29.22 35.16
CA MET A 1 -35.74 -29.17 36.01
C MET A 1 -34.89 -28.05 35.45
N SER A 2 -34.87 -26.88 36.10
CA SER A 2 -34.02 -25.78 35.69
C SER A 2 -32.59 -26.12 36.05
N GLU A 3 -31.72 -26.26 35.06
CA GLU A 3 -30.28 -26.42 35.27
C GLU A 3 -29.77 -25.16 35.97
N VAL A 4 -29.51 -25.28 37.27
CA VAL A 4 -28.95 -24.19 38.08
C VAL A 4 -27.53 -24.01 37.60
N VAL A 5 -27.32 -22.99 36.77
CA VAL A 5 -26.00 -22.62 36.28
C VAL A 5 -25.13 -22.31 37.50
N PRO A 6 -23.94 -22.94 37.64
CA PRO A 6 -23.07 -22.69 38.78
C PRO A 6 -22.73 -21.21 38.86
N ASN A 7 -22.91 -20.58 40.04
CA ASN A 7 -22.65 -19.15 40.25
C ASN A 7 -21.26 -18.71 39.79
N ARG A 8 -20.28 -19.61 39.86
CA ARG A 8 -18.92 -19.38 39.39
C ARG A 8 -18.81 -19.19 37.87
N LEU A 9 -19.66 -19.86 37.09
CA LEU A 9 -19.74 -19.65 35.65
C LEU A 9 -20.32 -18.27 35.32
N LEU A 10 -21.33 -17.83 36.06
CA LEU A 10 -21.91 -16.49 35.91
C LEU A 10 -20.89 -15.40 36.25
N GLU A 11 -20.11 -15.57 37.32
CA GLU A 11 -19.02 -14.65 37.67
C GLU A 11 -17.97 -14.56 36.55
N ILE A 12 -17.55 -15.71 35.99
CA ILE A 12 -16.60 -15.74 34.87
C ILE A 12 -17.19 -15.05 33.64
N MET A 13 -18.44 -15.31 33.29
CA MET A 13 -19.09 -14.66 32.15
C MET A 13 -19.20 -13.14 32.36
N MET A 14 -19.47 -12.71 33.59
CA MET A 14 -19.58 -11.31 33.94
C MET A 14 -18.23 -10.59 33.90
N THR A 15 -17.14 -11.23 34.36
CA THR A 15 -15.79 -10.66 34.22
C THR A 15 -15.36 -10.59 32.76
N TYR A 16 -15.62 -11.62 31.95
CA TYR A 16 -15.35 -11.58 30.51
C TYR A 16 -16.11 -10.45 29.82
N TYR A 17 -17.38 -10.23 30.19
CA TYR A 17 -18.18 -9.14 29.64
C TYR A 17 -17.61 -7.78 30.01
N ILE A 18 -17.30 -7.56 31.30
CA ILE A 18 -16.70 -6.30 31.78
C ILE A 18 -15.35 -6.03 31.11
N ASP A 19 -14.49 -7.05 30.96
CA ASP A 19 -13.19 -6.92 30.32
C ASP A 19 -13.28 -6.76 28.81
N ALA A 20 -14.30 -7.33 28.16
CA ALA A 20 -14.59 -7.05 26.76
C ALA A 20 -15.00 -5.58 26.59
N ASP A 21 -15.91 -5.08 27.43
CA ASP A 21 -16.41 -3.71 27.35
C ASP A 21 -15.29 -2.68 27.60
N LYS A 22 -14.42 -2.93 28.59
CA LYS A 22 -13.21 -2.12 28.83
C LYS A 22 -12.29 -2.07 27.61
N ARG A 23 -12.00 -3.23 26.99
CA ARG A 23 -11.16 -3.30 25.78
C ARG A 23 -11.81 -2.55 24.61
N THR A 24 -13.11 -2.66 24.45
CA THR A 24 -13.86 -1.93 23.43
C THR A 24 -13.77 -0.41 23.65
N ILE A 25 -13.90 0.05 24.91
CA ILE A 25 -13.77 1.46 25.27
C ILE A 25 -12.35 1.98 25.00
N GLU A 26 -11.31 1.25 25.43
CA GLU A 26 -9.91 1.62 25.18
C GLU A 26 -9.59 1.66 23.69
N MET A 27 -10.06 0.67 22.93
CA MET A 27 -9.84 0.59 21.49
C MET A 27 -10.60 1.69 20.74
N ASN A 28 -11.82 2.06 21.19
CA ASN A 28 -12.56 3.18 20.64
C ASN A 28 -11.89 4.52 20.94
N ARG A 29 -11.28 4.67 22.12
CA ARG A 29 -10.51 5.87 22.46
C ARG A 29 -9.28 6.00 21.58
N MET A 30 -8.56 4.90 21.33
CA MET A 30 -7.46 4.89 20.36
C MET A 30 -7.97 5.20 18.95
N ARG A 31 -9.07 4.57 18.50
CA ARG A 31 -9.67 4.88 17.20
C ARG A 31 -10.04 6.34 17.05
N PHE A 32 -10.65 6.95 18.06
CA PHE A 32 -11.01 8.37 18.03
C PHE A 32 -9.76 9.27 17.93
N MET A 33 -8.74 8.99 18.75
CA MET A 33 -7.46 9.72 18.69
C MET A 33 -6.72 9.54 17.36
N PHE A 34 -6.88 8.38 16.70
CA PHE A 34 -6.26 8.12 15.40
C PHE A 34 -7.11 8.61 14.23
N GLU A 35 -8.45 8.61 14.32
CA GLU A 35 -9.35 9.16 13.30
C GLU A 35 -9.17 10.68 13.14
N GLU A 36 -8.89 11.38 14.23
CA GLU A 36 -8.56 12.82 14.22
C GLU A 36 -7.07 13.10 13.97
N SER A 37 -6.27 12.07 13.65
CA SER A 37 -4.84 12.24 13.39
C SER A 37 -4.57 12.73 11.96
N PRO A 38 -3.63 13.67 11.76
CA PRO A 38 -3.21 14.10 10.43
C PRO A 38 -2.75 12.93 9.55
N TYR A 39 -2.09 11.92 10.14
CA TYR A 39 -1.58 10.75 9.42
C TYR A 39 -2.71 9.84 8.91
N TYR A 40 -3.78 9.70 9.68
CA TYR A 40 -4.94 8.91 9.26
C TYR A 40 -5.70 9.60 8.13
N GLU A 41 -5.99 10.90 8.28
CA GLU A 41 -6.67 11.67 7.24
C GLU A 41 -5.84 11.68 5.94
N GLN A 42 -4.52 11.84 6.05
CA GLN A 42 -3.62 11.77 4.90
C GLN A 42 -3.61 10.36 4.26
N GLY A 43 -3.59 9.30 5.07
CA GLY A 43 -3.66 7.92 4.59
C GLY A 43 -4.99 7.61 3.89
N TYR A 44 -6.10 8.09 4.44
CA TYR A 44 -7.43 7.96 3.86
C TYR A 44 -7.53 8.66 2.51
N VAL A 45 -7.12 9.94 2.44
CA VAL A 45 -7.10 10.70 1.18
C VAL A 45 -6.19 10.04 0.14
N MET A 46 -5.03 9.51 0.55
CA MET A 46 -4.15 8.77 -0.35
C MET A 46 -4.81 7.50 -0.89
N GLY A 47 -5.54 6.75 -0.05
CA GLY A 47 -6.32 5.59 -0.48
C GLY A 47 -7.37 5.95 -1.54
N GLU A 48 -8.11 7.03 -1.31
CA GLU A 48 -9.13 7.56 -2.22
C GLU A 48 -8.54 8.05 -3.56
N ILE A 49 -7.34 8.64 -3.55
CA ILE A 49 -6.57 9.00 -4.76
C ILE A 49 -6.22 7.75 -5.56
N ILE A 50 -5.66 6.74 -4.90
CA ILE A 50 -5.24 5.48 -5.53
C ILE A 50 -6.45 4.77 -6.16
N GLU A 51 -7.60 4.74 -5.47
CA GLU A 51 -8.79 4.09 -6.00
C GLU A 51 -9.33 4.77 -7.26
N ARG A 52 -9.43 6.12 -7.26
CA ARG A 52 -9.86 6.88 -8.44
C ARG A 52 -8.88 6.71 -9.59
N TYR A 53 -7.60 6.69 -9.29
CA TYR A 53 -6.57 6.47 -10.28
C TYR A 53 -6.68 5.07 -10.91
N LYS A 54 -6.91 4.02 -10.11
CA LYS A 54 -7.19 2.66 -10.61
C LYS A 54 -8.41 2.64 -11.55
N LYS A 55 -9.51 3.28 -11.18
CA LYS A 55 -10.71 3.41 -12.03
C LYS A 55 -10.41 4.12 -13.34
N MET A 56 -9.63 5.19 -13.30
CA MET A 56 -9.21 5.93 -14.49
C MET A 56 -8.41 5.04 -15.45
N VAL A 57 -7.46 4.27 -14.91
CA VAL A 57 -6.66 3.30 -15.66
C VAL A 57 -7.53 2.20 -16.28
N GLU A 58 -8.53 1.71 -15.56
CA GLU A 58 -9.46 0.71 -16.07
C GLU A 58 -10.24 1.24 -17.29
N HIS A 59 -10.70 2.49 -17.23
CA HIS A 59 -11.37 3.14 -18.35
C HIS A 59 -10.47 3.32 -19.58
N VAL A 60 -9.15 3.43 -19.39
CA VAL A 60 -8.16 3.49 -20.48
C VAL A 60 -7.87 2.10 -21.05
N LYS A 61 -7.71 1.07 -20.21
CA LYS A 61 -7.34 -0.29 -20.63
C LYS A 61 -8.45 -1.00 -21.40
N ARG A 62 -9.69 -0.89 -20.94
CA ARG A 62 -10.85 -1.61 -21.51
C ARG A 62 -11.09 -1.37 -23.03
N PRO A 63 -10.95 -0.15 -23.57
CA PRO A 63 -10.93 0.08 -25.02
C PRO A 63 -9.84 -0.70 -25.75
N MET A 64 -8.61 -0.69 -25.21
CA MET A 64 -7.44 -1.31 -25.84
C MET A 64 -7.59 -2.83 -25.97
N GLU A 65 -8.30 -3.47 -25.04
CA GLU A 65 -8.53 -4.91 -25.02
C GLU A 65 -9.70 -5.36 -25.89
N SER A 66 -10.81 -4.60 -25.89
CA SER A 66 -12.07 -5.07 -26.49
C SER A 66 -12.27 -4.71 -27.97
N LYS A 67 -11.37 -3.92 -28.59
CA LYS A 67 -11.50 -3.41 -29.98
C LYS A 67 -12.89 -2.81 -30.30
N ALA A 68 -13.67 -2.45 -29.29
CA ALA A 68 -15.02 -1.90 -29.43
C ALA A 68 -14.91 -0.37 -29.43
N ASP A 69 -14.42 0.16 -30.55
CA ASP A 69 -14.19 1.59 -30.74
C ASP A 69 -15.35 2.23 -31.50
N SER A 70 -16.44 2.49 -30.78
CA SER A 70 -17.38 3.53 -31.20
C SER A 70 -16.84 4.88 -30.73
N VAL A 71 -16.78 5.88 -31.62
CA VAL A 71 -16.35 7.26 -31.29
C VAL A 71 -17.12 7.80 -30.08
N PHE A 72 -18.42 7.52 -29.97
CA PHE A 72 -19.25 7.93 -28.83
C PHE A 72 -18.85 7.23 -27.53
N ALA A 73 -18.47 5.96 -27.60
CA ALA A 73 -17.99 5.23 -26.43
C ALA A 73 -16.64 5.78 -25.94
N THR A 74 -15.76 6.18 -26.87
CA THR A 74 -14.50 6.84 -26.56
C THR A 74 -14.73 8.20 -25.91
N LEU A 75 -15.60 9.04 -26.48
CA LEU A 75 -15.95 10.36 -25.91
C LEU A 75 -16.51 10.25 -24.48
N LYS A 76 -17.43 9.31 -24.25
CA LYS A 76 -17.99 9.07 -22.91
C LYS A 76 -16.92 8.63 -21.91
N ARG A 77 -15.97 7.79 -22.32
CA ARG A 77 -14.85 7.37 -21.47
C ARG A 77 -13.89 8.52 -21.17
N THR A 78 -13.59 9.36 -22.15
CA THR A 78 -12.72 10.54 -21.93
C THR A 78 -13.35 11.53 -20.96
N GLU A 79 -14.68 11.73 -21.01
CA GLU A 79 -15.40 12.56 -20.04
C GLU A 79 -15.31 11.98 -18.62
N LEU A 80 -15.49 10.66 -18.46
CA LEU A 80 -15.32 9.99 -17.16
C LEU A 80 -13.88 10.10 -16.62
N ILE A 81 -12.89 9.92 -17.49
CA ILE A 81 -11.46 10.10 -17.13
C ILE A 81 -11.21 11.54 -16.67
N GLN A 82 -11.75 12.52 -17.38
CA GLN A 82 -11.61 13.93 -17.02
C GLN A 82 -12.25 14.25 -15.67
N LYS A 83 -13.44 13.68 -15.38
CA LYS A 83 -14.08 13.81 -14.07
C LYS A 83 -13.21 13.22 -12.96
N LEU A 84 -12.71 11.99 -13.13
CA LEU A 84 -11.81 11.34 -12.17
C LEU A 84 -10.52 12.12 -11.96
N TYR A 85 -9.98 12.73 -13.02
CA TYR A 85 -8.81 13.60 -12.93
C TYR A 85 -9.06 14.81 -12.03
N PHE A 86 -10.18 15.51 -12.20
CA PHE A 86 -10.53 16.66 -11.34
C PHE A 86 -10.77 16.24 -9.89
N GLU A 87 -11.38 15.08 -9.65
CA GLU A 87 -11.53 14.53 -8.30
C GLU A 87 -10.18 14.22 -7.65
N ILE A 88 -9.25 13.58 -8.39
CA ILE A 88 -7.89 13.32 -7.90
C ILE A 88 -7.16 14.62 -7.61
N PHE A 89 -7.24 15.60 -8.51
CA PHE A 89 -6.63 16.91 -8.32
C PHE A 89 -7.14 17.61 -7.06
N HIS A 90 -8.46 17.56 -6.83
CA HIS A 90 -9.06 18.09 -5.61
C HIS A 90 -8.55 17.38 -4.35
N LEU A 91 -8.50 16.04 -4.36
CA LEU A 91 -7.98 15.26 -3.23
C LEU A 91 -6.50 15.55 -2.95
N VAL A 92 -5.69 15.75 -3.99
CA VAL A 92 -4.29 16.17 -3.83
C VAL A 92 -4.22 17.53 -3.14
N ASN A 93 -5.06 18.49 -3.51
CA ASN A 93 -5.11 19.78 -2.84
C ASN A 93 -5.53 19.63 -1.37
N MET A 94 -6.55 18.81 -1.08
CA MET A 94 -6.93 18.49 0.30
C MET A 94 -5.77 17.89 1.10
N ALA A 95 -5.00 16.97 0.50
CA ALA A 95 -3.83 16.38 1.14
C ALA A 95 -2.76 17.42 1.50
N HIS A 96 -2.58 18.47 0.70
CA HIS A 96 -1.67 19.57 1.01
C HIS A 96 -2.23 20.53 2.07
N GLU A 97 -3.55 20.55 2.27
CA GLU A 97 -4.21 21.38 3.29
C GLU A 97 -4.25 20.70 4.67
N ILE A 98 -4.25 19.36 4.73
CA ILE A 98 -4.24 18.58 5.99
C ILE A 98 -3.14 19.06 6.95
N PRO A 99 -1.84 19.16 6.57
CA PRO A 99 -0.81 19.65 7.50
C PRO A 99 -1.09 21.06 8.01
N LYS A 100 -1.68 21.93 7.18
CA LYS A 100 -2.04 23.29 7.58
C LYS A 100 -3.19 23.28 8.59
N LYS A 101 -4.21 22.45 8.37
CA LYS A 101 -5.35 22.25 9.29
C LYS A 101 -4.86 21.87 10.69
N TYR A 102 -3.94 20.92 10.81
CA TYR A 102 -3.43 20.44 12.09
C TYR A 102 -2.29 21.28 12.68
N SER A 103 -1.66 22.17 11.90
CA SER A 103 -0.59 23.03 12.40
C SER A 103 -1.00 24.01 13.52
N TYR A 104 -2.30 24.28 13.66
CA TYR A 104 -2.87 25.15 14.69
C TYR A 104 -3.20 24.42 15.99
N MET A 105 -3.21 23.08 15.99
CA MET A 105 -3.47 22.29 17.20
C MET A 105 -2.17 22.11 17.97
N GLU A 106 -2.19 22.49 19.25
CA GLU A 106 -1.00 22.49 20.13
C GLU A 106 -0.41 21.08 20.29
N GLU A 107 -1.26 20.06 20.34
CA GLU A 107 -0.91 18.63 20.46
C GLU A 107 -0.09 18.10 19.27
N PHE A 108 -0.29 18.65 18.07
CA PHE A 108 0.40 18.23 16.84
C PHE A 108 1.56 19.17 16.47
N ARG A 109 1.63 20.36 17.11
CA ARG A 109 2.70 21.33 16.90
C ARG A 109 4.05 20.77 17.34
N GLU A 110 4.08 20.08 18.49
CA GLU A 110 5.29 19.49 19.06
C GLU A 110 5.82 18.31 18.23
N MET A 111 4.91 17.48 17.67
CA MET A 111 5.29 16.38 16.76
C MET A 111 5.96 16.88 15.47
N LEU A 112 5.54 18.03 14.95
CA LEU A 112 6.13 18.61 13.73
C LEU A 112 7.51 19.25 13.99
N THR A 113 7.77 19.76 15.20
CA THR A 113 9.09 20.31 15.55
C THR A 113 10.13 19.24 15.88
N GLN A 114 9.73 18.01 16.20
CA GLN A 114 10.64 16.88 16.44
C GLN A 114 10.85 16.00 15.20
N VAL A 115 10.84 16.57 14.01
CA VAL A 115 11.44 15.87 12.87
C VAL A 115 12.95 15.97 13.05
N ASP A 116 13.53 14.99 13.73
CA ASP A 116 14.98 14.88 13.90
C ASP A 116 15.61 14.74 12.50
N LEU A 117 16.22 15.83 12.02
CA LEU A 117 16.79 15.91 10.68
C LEU A 117 17.82 14.78 10.46
N ASP A 118 18.47 14.36 11.53
CA ASP A 118 19.43 13.24 11.55
C ASP A 118 18.73 11.89 11.38
N GLU A 119 17.50 11.71 11.84
CA GLU A 119 16.72 10.51 11.61
C GLU A 119 16.28 10.39 10.15
N LEU A 120 15.83 11.50 9.53
CA LEU A 120 15.52 11.54 8.10
C LEU A 120 16.74 11.23 7.22
N LEU A 121 17.89 11.83 7.54
CA LEU A 121 19.14 11.58 6.81
C LEU A 121 19.59 10.12 6.95
N ARG A 122 19.46 9.53 8.15
CA ARG A 122 19.74 8.10 8.39
C ARG A 122 18.81 7.20 7.57
N HIS A 123 17.53 7.54 7.52
CA HIS A 123 16.56 6.79 6.73
C HIS A 123 16.85 6.88 5.22
N GLU A 124 17.20 8.07 4.72
CA GLU A 124 17.57 8.25 3.31
C GLU A 124 18.84 7.47 2.93
N GLN A 125 19.84 7.45 3.83
CA GLN A 125 21.06 6.65 3.65
C GLN A 125 20.74 5.14 3.63
N TRP A 126 19.90 4.68 4.56
CA TRP A 126 19.45 3.28 4.61
C TRP A 126 18.74 2.85 3.31
N ILE A 127 17.86 3.70 2.75
CA ILE A 127 17.22 3.44 1.45
C ILE A 127 18.26 3.29 0.35
N LYS A 128 19.22 4.23 0.26
CA LYS A 128 20.27 4.21 -0.77
C LYS A 128 21.15 2.96 -0.66
N ASP A 129 21.48 2.54 0.55
CA ASP A 129 22.31 1.36 0.77
C ASP A 129 21.57 0.06 0.43
N ASN A 130 20.28 -0.03 0.78
CA ASN A 130 19.43 -1.15 0.33
C ASN A 130 19.30 -1.22 -1.18
N GLU A 131 19.15 -0.09 -1.87
CA GLU A 131 19.09 -0.04 -3.33
C GLU A 131 20.41 -0.54 -3.95
N ARG A 132 21.55 -0.15 -3.37
CA ARG A 132 22.88 -0.63 -3.79
C ARG A 132 23.02 -2.14 -3.57
N GLN A 133 22.60 -2.66 -2.43
CA GLN A 133 22.62 -4.10 -2.14
C GLN A 133 21.74 -4.89 -3.12
N ARG A 134 20.52 -4.41 -3.40
CA ARG A 134 19.64 -5.01 -4.43
C ARG A 134 20.32 -5.05 -5.80
N LYS A 135 20.96 -3.97 -6.22
CA LYS A 135 21.71 -3.92 -7.49
C LYS A 135 22.89 -4.90 -7.52
N LEU A 136 23.60 -5.08 -6.40
CA LEU A 136 24.70 -6.05 -6.29
C LEU A 136 24.17 -7.49 -6.36
N ASN A 137 23.12 -7.81 -5.61
CA ASN A 137 22.48 -9.13 -5.61
C ASN A 137 21.98 -9.50 -7.01
N MET A 138 21.31 -8.58 -7.71
CA MET A 138 20.89 -8.81 -9.11
C MET A 138 22.08 -9.11 -10.04
N LYS A 139 23.20 -8.41 -9.88
CA LYS A 139 24.41 -8.68 -10.66
C LYS A 139 24.98 -10.07 -10.34
N PHE A 140 24.98 -10.47 -9.07
CA PHE A 140 25.48 -11.76 -8.62
C PHE A 140 24.61 -12.91 -9.15
N GLU A 141 23.28 -12.79 -9.03
CA GLU A 141 22.34 -13.76 -9.57
C GLU A 141 22.44 -13.88 -11.08
N LYS A 142 22.58 -12.76 -11.80
CA LYS A 142 22.75 -12.78 -13.26
C LYS A 142 24.00 -13.57 -13.66
N LYS A 143 25.13 -13.38 -12.95
CA LYS A 143 26.36 -14.16 -13.18
C LYS A 143 26.16 -15.64 -12.84
N ARG A 144 25.51 -15.96 -11.72
CA ARG A 144 25.19 -17.35 -11.32
C ARG A 144 24.34 -18.05 -12.37
N MET A 145 23.30 -17.38 -12.86
CA MET A 145 22.41 -17.91 -13.90
C MET A 145 23.13 -18.10 -15.23
N GLN A 146 24.04 -17.20 -15.59
CA GLN A 146 24.87 -17.35 -16.77
C GLN A 146 25.78 -18.58 -16.68
N GLN A 147 26.47 -18.76 -15.54
CA GLN A 147 27.31 -19.94 -15.30
C GLN A 147 26.50 -21.24 -15.34
N MET A 148 25.32 -21.26 -14.71
CA MET A 148 24.40 -22.40 -14.78
C MET A 148 24.00 -22.71 -16.23
N ARG A 149 23.63 -21.68 -17.01
CA ARG A 149 23.29 -21.85 -18.43
C ARG A 149 24.45 -22.43 -19.24
N GLU A 150 25.67 -21.96 -19.01
CA GLU A 150 26.87 -22.48 -19.67
C GLU A 150 27.15 -23.95 -19.30
N LEU A 151 26.98 -24.33 -18.03
CA LEU A 151 27.09 -25.71 -17.58
C LEU A 151 26.04 -26.62 -18.22
N PHE A 152 24.77 -26.17 -18.29
CA PHE A 152 23.70 -26.92 -18.95
C PHE A 152 23.96 -27.12 -20.45
N LEU A 153 24.45 -26.08 -21.15
CA LEU A 153 24.82 -26.17 -22.56
C LEU A 153 25.98 -27.17 -22.79
N LYS A 154 27.00 -27.15 -21.92
CA LYS A 154 28.13 -28.10 -21.97
C LYS A 154 27.69 -29.53 -21.68
N ALA A 155 26.74 -29.74 -20.77
CA ALA A 155 26.25 -31.05 -20.37
C ALA A 155 25.28 -31.71 -21.40
N LYS A 156 24.93 -31.03 -22.51
CA LYS A 156 23.97 -31.50 -23.53
C LYS A 156 22.62 -31.99 -22.96
N ILE A 157 22.21 -31.47 -21.80
CA ILE A 157 20.94 -31.82 -21.18
C ILE A 157 19.83 -31.06 -21.94
N LYS A 158 18.95 -31.80 -22.62
CA LYS A 158 17.91 -31.26 -23.54
C LYS A 158 16.78 -30.46 -22.86
N SER A 159 16.78 -30.31 -21.55
CA SER A 159 15.63 -29.78 -20.78
C SER A 159 15.92 -28.52 -19.97
N TYR A 160 16.84 -27.65 -20.42
CA TYR A 160 16.84 -26.28 -19.89
C TYR A 160 15.68 -25.50 -20.52
N SER A 161 14.50 -25.57 -19.91
CA SER A 161 13.46 -24.58 -20.16
C SER A 161 13.83 -23.33 -19.37
N PRO A 162 14.22 -22.21 -20.02
CA PRO A 162 14.36 -20.97 -19.29
C PRO A 162 13.02 -20.67 -18.64
N VAL A 163 13.02 -20.43 -17.33
CA VAL A 163 11.85 -19.90 -16.63
C VAL A 163 11.42 -18.68 -17.44
N GLN A 164 10.26 -18.76 -18.09
CA GLN A 164 9.73 -17.63 -18.85
C GLN A 164 9.57 -16.49 -17.85
N GLN A 165 10.49 -15.53 -17.91
CA GLN A 165 10.36 -14.31 -17.13
C GLN A 165 9.02 -13.70 -17.55
N LYS A 166 8.05 -13.67 -16.63
CA LYS A 166 6.81 -12.93 -16.84
C LYS A 166 7.23 -11.54 -17.32
N LYS A 167 6.83 -11.17 -18.55
CA LYS A 167 7.19 -9.88 -19.14
C LYS A 167 6.76 -8.80 -18.14
N TYR A 168 7.76 -8.17 -17.53
CA TYR A 168 7.55 -7.06 -16.62
C TYR A 168 6.80 -5.95 -17.38
N ASN A 169 5.57 -5.68 -16.94
CA ASN A 169 4.71 -4.71 -17.60
C ASN A 169 5.20 -3.30 -17.19
N LYS A 170 6.10 -2.73 -18.00
CA LYS A 170 6.77 -1.41 -17.80
C LYS A 170 5.82 -0.21 -17.65
N TRP A 171 4.51 -0.40 -17.76
CA TRP A 171 3.53 0.69 -17.70
C TRP A 171 3.35 1.28 -16.29
N TRP A 172 3.90 0.63 -15.26
CA TRP A 172 3.81 1.06 -13.87
C TRP A 172 5.22 1.17 -13.27
N PRO A 173 5.63 2.34 -12.74
CA PRO A 173 6.74 2.40 -11.80
C PRO A 173 6.28 1.69 -10.52
N ILE A 174 6.83 0.50 -10.28
CA ILE A 174 6.69 -0.24 -9.04
C ILE A 174 7.65 0.38 -8.03
N ASP A 175 7.24 1.51 -7.44
CA ASP A 175 7.97 2.15 -6.33
C ASP A 175 7.01 2.68 -5.25
N TYR A 176 5.72 2.29 -5.27
CA TYR A 176 4.89 2.43 -4.06
C TYR A 176 5.24 1.25 -3.15
N GLY A 177 6.27 1.44 -2.30
CA GLY A 177 7.00 0.44 -1.52
C GLY A 177 6.21 -0.43 -0.53
N TRP A 178 5.11 -1.03 -0.96
CA TRP A 178 4.19 -1.88 -0.21
C TRP A 178 4.09 -3.29 -0.81
N GLU A 179 4.95 -3.66 -1.77
CA GLU A 179 5.10 -5.06 -2.16
C GLU A 179 5.84 -5.80 -1.03
N ILE A 180 5.07 -6.40 -0.12
CA ILE A 180 5.53 -7.47 0.75
C ILE A 180 5.93 -8.60 -0.22
N ASP A 181 7.24 -8.78 -0.40
CA ASP A 181 7.79 -9.88 -1.17
C ASP A 181 7.38 -11.22 -0.50
N TYR A 182 6.29 -11.82 -0.98
CA TYR A 182 5.95 -13.20 -0.65
C TYR A 182 6.89 -14.12 -1.43
N TYR A 183 8.07 -14.39 -0.87
CA TYR A 183 8.91 -15.50 -1.31
C TYR A 183 8.33 -16.79 -0.72
N TRP A 184 7.70 -17.60 -1.56
CA TRP A 184 7.56 -19.06 -1.36
C TRP A 184 8.73 -19.81 -1.99
#